data_AF-A0A941UNZ1-F1
#
_entry.id   AF-A0A941UNZ1-F1
#
_cell.length_a   1.000
_cell.length_b   1.000
_cell.length_c   1.000
_cell.angle_alpha   90.00
_cell.angle_beta   90.00
_cell.angle_gamma   90.00
#
_symmetry.space_group_name_H-M   'P 1'
#
loop_
_entity.id
_entity.type
_entity.pdbx_description
1 polymer ?
#
loop_
_entity_poly.entity_id
_entity_poly.type
_entity_poly.pdbx_seq_one_letter_code
_entity_poly.pdbx_strand_id
1 'polypeptide(L)'
;MRGLGLLDIKAIFGETAVRRKMKLRLIVELRRQAAAALMERLPLAGTTEEVLGLQIHKVVIPVAAGRNLAVLLEAAVRNTILKLRGIDTMTEFMQRQRQAIDGG
;
A
#
# COMPACT_ATOMS: atom_id res chain seq x y z
N MET A 1 -10.21 6.69 18.40
CA MET A 1 -11.29 6.29 17.46
C MET A 1 -12.50 7.15 17.74
N ARG A 2 -13.19 7.68 16.71
CA ARG A 2 -14.43 8.45 16.94
C ARG A 2 -15.41 7.56 17.71
N GLY A 3 -15.76 7.96 18.93
CA GLY A 3 -16.68 7.22 19.82
C GLY A 3 -16.05 6.36 20.93
N LEU A 4 -14.72 6.19 20.99
CA LEU A 4 -14.05 5.34 21.99
C LEU A 4 -13.11 6.09 22.97
N GLY A 5 -12.94 7.40 22.80
CA GLY A 5 -12.02 8.19 23.65
C GLY A 5 -10.53 7.90 23.41
N LEU A 6 -9.72 8.07 24.47
CA LEU A 6 -8.29 7.77 24.49
C LEU A 6 -8.09 6.25 24.67
N LEU A 7 -7.27 5.65 23.82
CA LEU A 7 -6.94 4.23 23.87
C LEU A 7 -5.42 4.07 24.05
N ASP A 8 -5.02 3.32 25.08
CA ASP A 8 -3.63 2.90 25.24
C ASP A 8 -3.39 1.58 24.50
N ILE A 9 -2.77 1.67 23.32
CA ILE A 9 -2.46 0.51 22.47
C ILE A 9 -1.49 -0.45 23.15
N LYS A 10 -0.54 0.04 23.96
CA LYS A 10 0.43 -0.80 24.66
C LYS A 10 -0.26 -1.58 25.78
N ALA A 11 -1.19 -0.95 26.50
CA ALA A 11 -1.96 -1.64 27.55
C ALA A 11 -2.90 -2.71 26.97
N ILE A 12 -3.51 -2.45 25.81
CA ILE A 12 -4.50 -3.35 25.21
C ILE A 12 -3.85 -4.51 24.44
N PHE A 13 -2.78 -4.24 23.67
CA PHE A 13 -2.19 -5.20 22.73
C PHE A 13 -0.76 -5.62 23.12
N GLY A 14 -0.22 -5.10 24.23
CA GLY A 14 1.10 -5.43 24.75
C GLY A 14 2.25 -4.65 24.10
N GLU A 15 3.47 -4.87 24.61
CA GLU A 15 4.69 -4.16 24.18
C GLU A 15 5.03 -4.37 22.70
N THR A 16 4.69 -5.54 22.14
CA THR A 16 5.04 -5.89 20.74
C THR A 16 4.22 -5.11 19.71
N ALA A 17 3.08 -4.56 20.10
CA ALA A 17 2.21 -3.76 19.23
C ALA A 17 2.73 -2.34 18.99
N VAL A 18 3.72 -1.88 19.77
CA VAL A 18 4.30 -0.54 19.66
C VAL A 18 5.78 -0.58 19.30
N ARG A 19 6.23 0.44 18.58
CA ARG A 19 7.63 0.66 18.23
C ARG A 19 7.97 2.12 18.48
N ARG A 20 9.03 2.38 19.25
CA ARG A 20 9.50 3.74 19.55
C ARG A 20 10.05 4.47 18.31
N LYS A 21 10.63 3.73 17.37
CA LYS A 21 11.21 4.26 16.13
C LYS A 21 11.03 3.27 14.98
N MET A 22 10.73 3.79 13.80
CA MET A 22 10.65 3.03 12.55
C MET A 22 11.16 3.89 11.40
N LYS A 23 11.80 3.27 10.39
CA LYS A 23 12.20 3.98 9.16
C LYS A 23 10.99 4.11 8.23
N LEU A 24 10.72 5.31 7.73
CA LEU A 24 9.70 5.54 6.71
C LEU A 24 10.20 5.00 5.36
N ARG A 25 9.48 4.03 4.78
CA ARG A 25 9.81 3.41 3.48
C ARG A 25 8.70 3.52 2.44
N LEU A 26 7.47 3.75 2.90
CA LEU A 26 6.27 3.76 2.07
C LEU A 26 5.26 4.73 2.68
N ILE A 27 4.65 5.53 1.82
CA ILE A 27 3.51 6.39 2.12
C ILE A 27 2.28 5.81 1.42
N VAL A 28 1.20 5.61 2.16
CA VAL A 28 -0.08 5.14 1.61
C VAL A 28 -1.10 6.26 1.74
N GLU A 29 -1.50 6.83 0.61
CA GLU A 29 -2.51 7.88 0.56
C GLU A 29 -3.90 7.27 0.32
N LEU A 30 -4.81 7.50 1.26
CA LEU A 30 -6.19 7.05 1.16
C LEU A 30 -7.06 8.13 0.50
N ARG A 31 -7.48 7.92 -0.76
CA ARG A 31 -8.32 8.88 -1.50
C ARG A 31 -9.75 8.39 -1.65
N ARG A 32 -10.74 9.27 -1.51
CA ARG A 32 -12.15 8.90 -1.72
C ARG A 32 -12.42 8.56 -3.19
N GLN A 33 -13.16 7.48 -3.46
CA GLN A 33 -13.34 6.95 -4.81
C GLN A 33 -13.89 7.96 -5.85
N ALA A 34 -14.72 8.93 -5.45
CA ALA A 34 -15.20 9.98 -6.36
C ALA A 34 -14.07 10.84 -6.95
N ALA A 35 -12.95 10.99 -6.24
CA ALA A 35 -11.73 11.64 -6.72
C ALA A 35 -10.76 10.66 -7.41
N ALA A 36 -11.04 9.36 -7.37
CA ALA A 36 -10.21 8.30 -7.93
C ALA A 36 -10.67 7.83 -9.32
N ALA A 37 -11.74 8.40 -9.88
CA ALA A 37 -12.23 8.07 -11.21
C ALA A 37 -11.21 8.33 -12.33
N LEU A 38 -10.16 9.11 -12.05
CA LEU A 38 -9.02 9.40 -12.93
C LEU A 38 -7.79 8.52 -12.66
N MET A 39 -7.84 7.56 -11.74
CA MET A 39 -6.70 6.67 -11.51
C MET A 39 -6.61 5.58 -12.57
N GLU A 40 -5.44 5.45 -13.19
CA GLU A 40 -5.10 4.28 -13.98
C GLU A 40 -5.28 3.01 -13.12
N ARG A 41 -6.07 2.07 -13.64
CA ARG A 41 -6.31 0.76 -13.01
C ARG A 41 -5.01 -0.06 -12.84
N LEU A 42 -3.94 0.39 -13.48
CA LEU A 42 -2.61 -0.19 -13.42
C LEU A 42 -1.62 0.92 -13.06
N PRO A 43 -1.27 1.12 -11.77
CA PRO A 43 -0.23 2.07 -11.40
C PRO A 43 1.12 1.48 -11.80
N LEU A 44 1.47 1.63 -13.09
CA LEU A 44 2.75 1.20 -13.66
C LEU A 44 3.90 2.07 -13.13
N ALA A 45 3.61 3.33 -12.77
CA ALA A 45 4.58 4.23 -12.14
C ALA A 45 4.40 4.23 -10.62
N GLY A 46 5.40 3.71 -9.89
CA GLY A 46 5.52 3.96 -8.46
C GLY A 46 5.68 5.46 -8.24
N THR A 47 4.74 6.10 -7.54
CA THR A 47 4.87 7.52 -7.20
C THR A 47 5.87 7.66 -6.06
N THR A 48 6.52 8.82 -5.96
CA THR A 48 7.36 9.18 -4.82
C THR A 48 6.92 10.51 -4.24
N GLU A 49 7.13 10.69 -2.94
CA GLU A 49 6.88 11.94 -2.23
C GLU A 49 8.14 12.34 -1.46
N GLU A 50 8.50 13.61 -1.53
CA GLU A 50 9.65 14.15 -0.84
C GLU A 50 9.33 14.38 0.64
N VAL A 51 10.12 13.80 1.53
CA VAL A 51 10.04 14.02 2.97
C VAL A 51 11.42 14.38 3.48
N LEU A 52 11.61 15.62 3.93
CA LEU A 52 12.89 16.14 4.42
C LEU A 52 14.04 15.96 3.40
N GLY A 53 13.76 16.19 2.12
CA GLY A 53 14.72 16.00 1.02
C GLY A 53 14.96 14.55 0.60
N LEU A 54 14.22 13.58 1.16
CA LEU A 54 14.29 12.16 0.77
C LEU A 54 13.07 11.75 -0.04
N GLN A 55 13.30 11.14 -1.21
CA GLN A 55 12.22 10.56 -2.03
C GLN A 55 11.74 9.24 -1.43
N ILE A 56 10.50 9.22 -0.95
CA ILE A 56 9.86 8.04 -0.36
C ILE A 56 8.82 7.49 -1.32
N HIS A 57 8.78 6.17 -1.49
CA HIS A 57 7.74 5.54 -2.31
C HIS A 57 6.34 5.83 -1.77
N LYS A 58 5.41 6.08 -2.68
CA LYS A 58 4.03 6.42 -2.41
C LYS A 58 3.09 5.53 -3.22
N VAL A 59 2.01 5.12 -2.57
CA VAL A 59 0.93 4.33 -3.17
C VAL A 59 -0.38 4.99 -2.80
N VAL A 60 -1.29 5.14 -3.77
CA VAL A 60 -2.62 5.70 -3.55
C VAL A 60 -3.63 4.58 -3.56
N ILE A 61 -4.41 4.44 -2.48
CA ILE A 61 -5.47 3.44 -2.37
C ILE A 61 -6.82 4.16 -2.37
N PRO A 62 -7.72 3.85 -3.33
CA PRO A 62 -9.06 4.41 -3.31
C PRO A 62 -9.90 3.78 -2.19
N VAL A 63 -10.49 4.63 -1.35
CA VAL A 63 -11.42 4.27 -0.30
C VAL A 63 -12.83 4.23 -0.87
N ALA A 64 -13.41 3.03 -0.83
CA ALA A 64 -14.79 2.76 -1.17
C ALA A 64 -15.49 2.09 0.02
N ALA A 65 -16.76 2.43 0.25
CA ALA A 65 -17.56 1.76 1.27
C ALA A 65 -17.63 0.25 0.98
N GLY A 66 -17.54 -0.57 2.03
CA GLY A 66 -17.58 -2.04 1.92
C GLY A 66 -16.23 -2.72 1.61
N ARG A 67 -15.14 -1.98 1.39
CA ARG A 67 -13.80 -2.57 1.26
C ARG A 67 -13.06 -2.59 2.59
N ASN A 68 -12.43 -3.71 2.92
CA ASN A 68 -11.56 -3.83 4.09
C ASN A 68 -10.22 -3.12 3.82
N LEU A 69 -10.08 -1.90 4.35
CA LEU A 69 -8.87 -1.09 4.18
C LEU A 69 -7.63 -1.73 4.80
N ALA A 70 -7.77 -2.48 5.90
CA ALA A 70 -6.64 -3.14 6.54
C ALA A 70 -6.02 -4.19 5.60
N VAL A 71 -6.87 -4.98 4.93
CA VAL A 71 -6.43 -6.01 3.97
C VAL A 71 -5.77 -5.38 2.75
N LEU A 72 -6.35 -4.30 2.20
CA LEU A 72 -5.77 -3.59 1.06
C LEU A 72 -4.42 -2.95 1.40
N LEU A 73 -4.33 -2.33 2.58
CA LEU A 73 -3.09 -1.75 3.09
C LEU A 73 -2.02 -2.82 3.28
N GLU A 74 -2.37 -3.95 3.89
CA GLU A 74 -1.46 -5.06 4.09
C GLU A 74 -0.93 -5.62 2.77
N ALA A 75 -1.81 -5.83 1.78
CA ALA A 75 -1.42 -6.28 0.45
C ALA A 75 -0.46 -5.28 -0.23
N ALA A 76 -0.74 -3.98 -0.14
CA ALA A 76 0.14 -2.94 -0.68
C ALA A 76 1.52 -2.92 -0.01
N VAL A 77 1.57 -3.07 1.31
CA VAL A 77 2.81 -3.17 2.08
C VAL A 77 3.60 -4.41 1.68
N ARG A 78 2.96 -5.59 1.61
CA ARG A 78 3.60 -6.84 1.19
C ARG A 78 4.16 -6.74 -0.23
N ASN A 79 3.40 -6.17 -1.17
CA ASN A 79 3.87 -5.93 -2.53
C ASN A 79 5.09 -4.99 -2.56
N THR A 80 5.07 -3.93 -1.76
CA THR A 80 6.20 -3.00 -1.66
C THR A 80 7.44 -3.70 -1.09
N ILE A 81 7.27 -4.57 -0.09
CA ILE A 81 8.37 -5.39 0.46
C ILE A 81 8.96 -6.32 -0.63
N LEU A 82 8.13 -6.93 -1.47
CA LEU A 82 8.60 -7.76 -2.59
C LEU A 82 9.41 -6.94 -3.60
N LYS A 83 8.89 -5.78 -4.02
CA LYS A 83 9.62 -4.86 -4.91
C LYS A 83 10.97 -4.42 -4.33
N LEU A 84 11.00 -4.10 -3.04
CA LEU A 84 12.23 -3.73 -2.33
C LEU A 84 13.22 -4.90 -2.18
N ARG A 85 12.77 -6.15 -2.36
CA ARG A 85 13.61 -7.36 -2.43
C ARG A 85 13.99 -7.73 -3.87
N GLY A 86 13.63 -6.91 -4.85
CA GLY A 86 13.89 -7.15 -6.27
C GLY A 86 12.91 -8.10 -6.95
N ILE A 87 11.77 -8.40 -6.31
CA ILE A 87 10.74 -9.30 -6.86
C ILE A 87 9.64 -8.45 -7.47
N ASP A 88 9.53 -8.46 -8.79
CA ASP A 88 8.45 -7.78 -9.52
C ASP A 88 7.40 -8.78 -10.03
N THR A 89 6.41 -9.04 -9.17
CA THR A 89 5.28 -9.92 -9.47
C THR A 89 4.42 -9.44 -10.63
N MET A 90 4.44 -8.13 -10.92
CA MET A 90 3.67 -7.56 -12.02
C MET A 90 4.28 -7.95 -13.37
N THR A 91 5.60 -7.87 -13.48
CA THR A 91 6.32 -8.30 -14.68
C THR A 91 6.14 -9.80 -14.93
N GLU A 92 6.24 -10.63 -13.89
CA GLU A 92 5.97 -12.07 -14.01
C GLU A 92 4.53 -12.36 -14.48
N PHE A 93 3.55 -11.64 -13.93
CA PHE A 93 2.15 -11.79 -14.31
C PHE A 93 1.92 -11.40 -15.78
N MET A 94 2.47 -10.27 -16.21
CA MET A 94 2.37 -9.80 -17.60
C MET A 94 3.02 -10.77 -18.57
N GLN A 95 4.15 -11.37 -18.19
CA GLN A 95 4.84 -12.36 -19.01
C GLN A 95 4.00 -13.63 -19.18
N ARG A 96 3.41 -14.14 -18.09
CA ARG A 96 2.49 -15.29 -18.15
C ARG A 96 1.24 -14.99 -18.96
N GLN A 97 0.68 -13.79 -18.83
CA GLN A 97 -0.49 -13.38 -19.59
C GLN A 97 -0.19 -13.31 -21.09
N ARG A 98 0.96 -12.75 -21.49
CA ARG A 98 1.39 -12.73 -22.90
C ARG A 98 1.56 -14.14 -23.45
N GLN A 99 2.22 -15.03 -22.71
CA GLN A 99 2.38 -16.43 -23.12
C GLN A 99 1.04 -17.16 -23.31
N ALA A 100 0.04 -16.86 -22.46
CA ALA A 100 -1.29 -17.45 -22.59
C ALA A 100 -2.08 -16.88 -23.78
N ILE A 101 -1.80 -15.65 -24.20
CA ILE A 101 -2.44 -15.01 -25.36
C ILE A 101 -1.76 -15.47 -26.67
N ASP A 102 -0.43 -15.59 -26.69
CA ASP A 102 0.35 -15.99 -27.88
C ASP A 102 0.34 -17.51 -28.12
N GLY A 103 -0.02 -18.30 -27.10
CA GLY A 103 -0.07 -19.77 -27.16
C GLY A 103 -1.44 -20.36 -27.50
N GLY A 104 -2.43 -19.55 -27.86
CA GLY A 104 -3.75 -19.97 -28.35
C GLY A 104 -3.98 -19.53 -29.79
#